data_AF-A0A6L9L080-F1
#
_entry.id   AF-A0A6L9L080-F1
#
_cell.length_a   1.000
_cell.length_b   1.000
_cell.length_c   1.000
_cell.angle_alpha   90.00
_cell.angle_beta   90.00
_cell.angle_gamma   90.00
#
_symmetry.space_group_name_H-M   'P 1'
#
loop_
_entity.id
_entity.type
_entity.pdbx_description
1 polymer ?
#
loop_
_entity_poly.entity_id
_entity_poly.type
_entity_poly.pdbx_seq_one_letter_code
_entity_poly.pdbx_strand_id
1 'polypeptide(L)'
;GAPLRRADGKPVNNVVFIQCAGQRDDAHLPYCSGHCCATSIKQAMYFKDANPAVNAMVMYTDLRVPGMGEDFYRSAQEKGVTFTKGKTSVVEVEGDSLKVHFMDLILNEEASIEVDLVVLATGQVPNSGVNIDLPDDSEVKAQQVSILNLSYRQGKDIPQLKYGFNDSHFICFPYETRRTGIYAAGPVRRPMDMLQATEDATGAALKAIQAVENASLGRAAHPRSGDLSFPHVRLEGCTQCKRCTVECPFGAIDEDERRFPVFNESRCRRCGTCMGACPVRVISFENYSVDTVGNQIKAVEIPDEFSEKPRVLILACENDAYPALDMAGLQHYTHSAFVRVIPVRCLGSVNTVWITDALNSGYDGVMMMGCKHGDNYQCHFVKGSELATYRMSKIGDTLNQLGLEPERVVTHEVAITDSVRVAQLIDDYVVKIFEIGMSPMKGFG
;
A
#
# COMPACT_ATOMS: atom_id res chain seq x y z
N GLY A 1 -33.01 16.40 -30.61
CA GLY A 1 -31.75 16.67 -31.35
C GLY A 1 -31.67 15.72 -32.52
N ALA A 2 -30.86 15.96 -33.56
CA ALA A 2 -30.80 15.08 -34.72
C ALA A 2 -30.56 13.59 -34.33
N PRO A 3 -31.08 12.61 -35.10
CA PRO A 3 -30.87 11.20 -34.80
C PRO A 3 -29.37 10.87 -34.80
N LEU A 4 -28.94 10.08 -33.82
CA LEU A 4 -27.59 9.52 -33.79
C LEU A 4 -27.42 8.57 -34.98
N ARG A 5 -26.34 8.78 -35.74
CA ARG A 5 -26.07 8.07 -36.99
C ARG A 5 -24.79 7.26 -36.88
N ARG A 6 -24.77 6.14 -37.59
CA ARG A 6 -23.57 5.33 -37.83
C ARG A 6 -22.59 6.08 -38.73
N ALA A 7 -21.36 5.56 -38.84
CA ALA A 7 -20.32 6.13 -39.70
C ALA A 7 -20.73 6.19 -41.20
N ASP A 8 -21.63 5.31 -41.63
CA ASP A 8 -22.22 5.29 -42.98
C ASP A 8 -23.41 6.24 -43.17
N GLY A 9 -23.76 7.02 -42.13
CA GLY A 9 -24.86 8.00 -42.15
C GLY A 9 -26.24 7.42 -41.88
N LYS A 10 -26.41 6.10 -41.70
CA LYS A 10 -27.70 5.48 -41.38
C LYS A 10 -28.13 5.77 -39.93
N PRO A 11 -29.44 5.95 -39.64
CA PRO A 11 -29.93 6.15 -38.28
C PRO A 11 -29.76 4.86 -37.45
N VAL A 12 -29.55 5.02 -36.14
CA VAL A 12 -29.53 3.91 -35.18
C VAL A 12 -30.91 3.77 -34.54
N ASN A 13 -31.57 2.64 -34.73
CA ASN A 13 -32.87 2.33 -34.12
C ASN A 13 -32.71 1.33 -32.96
N ASN A 14 -31.73 0.44 -33.03
CA ASN A 14 -31.42 -0.56 -32.00
C ASN A 14 -29.93 -0.47 -31.62
N VAL A 15 -29.65 -0.23 -30.34
CA VAL A 15 -28.29 -0.17 -29.80
C VAL A 15 -28.17 -0.98 -28.52
N VAL A 16 -27.09 -1.75 -28.41
CA VAL A 16 -26.73 -2.48 -27.19
C VAL A 16 -25.37 -2.05 -26.66
N PHE A 17 -25.31 -1.77 -25.36
CA PHE A 17 -24.10 -1.49 -24.62
C PHE A 17 -23.66 -2.74 -23.88
N ILE A 18 -22.53 -3.32 -24.29
CA ILE A 18 -21.98 -4.54 -23.67
C ILE A 18 -21.05 -4.10 -22.54
N GLN A 19 -21.48 -4.38 -21.31
CA GLN A 19 -20.66 -4.12 -20.13
C GLN A 19 -19.49 -5.09 -20.03
N CYS A 20 -18.44 -4.66 -19.33
CA CYS A 20 -17.28 -5.48 -19.03
C CYS A 20 -16.53 -6.00 -20.28
N ALA A 21 -16.61 -5.29 -21.42
CA ALA A 21 -15.89 -5.68 -22.63
C ALA A 21 -14.37 -5.63 -22.39
N GLY A 22 -13.75 -6.81 -22.30
CA GLY A 22 -12.33 -6.97 -21.99
C GLY A 22 -11.95 -6.66 -20.53
N GLN A 23 -12.90 -6.66 -19.59
CA GLN A 23 -12.59 -6.43 -18.17
C GLN A 23 -13.38 -7.33 -17.23
N ARG A 24 -12.89 -7.46 -16.00
CA ARG A 24 -13.28 -8.53 -15.07
C ARG A 24 -13.10 -9.91 -15.71
N ASP A 25 -11.99 -10.04 -16.42
CA ASP A 25 -11.56 -11.25 -17.11
C ASP A 25 -10.12 -11.54 -16.68
N ASP A 26 -9.90 -12.70 -16.08
CA ASP A 26 -8.59 -13.13 -15.60
C ASP A 26 -7.58 -13.28 -16.75
N ALA A 27 -8.06 -13.46 -17.98
CA ALA A 27 -7.21 -13.56 -19.18
C ALA A 27 -6.83 -12.21 -19.80
N HIS A 28 -7.42 -11.09 -19.36
CA HIS A 28 -7.11 -9.76 -19.91
C HIS A 28 -7.03 -8.67 -18.82
N LEU A 29 -8.14 -8.02 -18.46
CA LEU A 29 -8.19 -7.06 -17.36
C LEU A 29 -8.91 -7.68 -16.14
N PRO A 30 -8.20 -8.16 -15.11
CA PRO A 30 -8.80 -8.86 -13.97
C PRO A 30 -9.48 -7.93 -12.95
N TYR A 31 -9.64 -6.65 -13.28
CA TYR A 31 -10.21 -5.63 -12.40
C TYR A 31 -11.40 -4.92 -13.05
N CYS A 32 -12.20 -4.27 -12.19
CA CYS A 32 -13.33 -3.44 -12.61
C CYS A 32 -12.89 -1.99 -12.76
N SER A 33 -13.26 -1.33 -13.86
CA SER A 33 -12.91 0.08 -14.08
C SER A 33 -13.80 1.09 -13.37
N GLY A 34 -14.84 0.63 -12.65
CA GLY A 34 -15.69 1.45 -11.76
C GLY A 34 -16.65 2.44 -12.45
N HIS A 35 -16.33 2.94 -13.64
CA HIS A 35 -17.06 4.03 -14.31
C HIS A 35 -17.91 3.57 -15.51
N CYS A 36 -17.63 2.39 -16.07
CA CYS A 36 -18.19 1.93 -17.34
C CYS A 36 -19.73 1.80 -17.31
N CYS A 37 -20.29 1.26 -16.21
CA CYS A 37 -21.74 1.09 -16.06
C CYS A 37 -22.49 2.43 -16.11
N ALA A 38 -22.07 3.40 -15.28
CA ALA A 38 -22.68 4.74 -15.27
C ALA A 38 -22.50 5.45 -16.62
N THR A 39 -21.34 5.28 -17.27
CA THR A 39 -21.07 5.89 -18.58
C THR A 39 -21.99 5.34 -19.66
N SER A 40 -22.20 4.02 -19.70
CA SER A 40 -23.12 3.40 -20.65
C SER A 40 -24.57 3.77 -20.39
N ILE A 41 -25.01 3.87 -19.13
CA ILE A 41 -26.36 4.37 -18.80
C ILE A 41 -26.56 5.79 -19.35
N LYS A 42 -25.60 6.69 -19.08
CA LYS A 42 -25.61 8.06 -19.59
C LYS A 42 -25.70 8.10 -21.12
N GLN A 43 -24.88 7.31 -21.81
CA GLN A 43 -24.87 7.28 -23.27
C GLN A 43 -26.14 6.65 -23.85
N ALA A 44 -26.71 5.63 -23.20
CA ALA A 44 -28.00 5.05 -23.59
C ALA A 44 -29.14 6.08 -23.48
N MET A 45 -29.13 6.92 -22.44
CA MET A 45 -30.09 8.03 -22.32
C MET A 45 -29.96 9.06 -23.45
N TYR A 46 -28.75 9.29 -23.99
CA TYR A 46 -28.59 10.18 -25.15
C TYR A 46 -29.36 9.70 -26.39
N PHE A 47 -29.45 8.38 -26.60
CA PHE A 47 -30.29 7.82 -27.66
C PHE A 47 -31.77 8.10 -27.42
N LYS A 48 -32.25 7.92 -26.19
CA LYS A 48 -33.64 8.22 -25.80
C LYS A 48 -33.97 9.71 -25.90
N ASP A 49 -33.04 10.58 -25.53
CA ASP A 49 -33.19 12.03 -25.63
C ASP A 49 -33.17 12.52 -27.11
N ALA A 50 -32.42 11.84 -27.99
CA ALA A 50 -32.41 12.13 -29.42
C ALA A 50 -33.69 11.64 -30.11
N ASN A 51 -34.14 10.43 -29.79
CA ASN A 51 -35.36 9.83 -30.29
C ASN A 51 -35.89 8.78 -29.29
N PRO A 52 -37.02 9.03 -28.59
CA PRO A 52 -37.58 8.11 -27.60
C PRO A 52 -37.90 6.70 -28.13
N ALA A 53 -38.12 6.58 -29.45
CA ALA A 53 -38.44 5.31 -30.11
C ALA A 53 -37.21 4.40 -30.30
N VAL A 54 -35.98 4.89 -30.09
CA VAL A 54 -34.77 4.05 -30.20
C VAL A 54 -34.75 3.02 -29.07
N ASN A 55 -34.50 1.77 -29.41
CA ASN A 55 -34.28 0.70 -28.44
C ASN A 55 -32.82 0.77 -27.98
N ALA A 56 -32.61 1.29 -26.77
CA ALA A 56 -31.31 1.36 -26.12
C ALA A 56 -31.25 0.38 -24.95
N MET A 57 -30.39 -0.63 -25.06
CA MET A 57 -30.24 -1.70 -24.09
C MET A 57 -28.84 -1.69 -23.46
N VAL A 58 -28.77 -1.88 -22.15
CA VAL A 58 -27.51 -2.13 -21.42
C VAL A 58 -27.46 -3.59 -21.01
N MET A 59 -26.49 -4.33 -21.53
CA MET A 59 -26.28 -5.75 -21.22
C MET A 59 -25.16 -5.92 -20.22
N TYR A 60 -25.42 -6.59 -19.09
CA TYR A 60 -24.51 -6.64 -17.94
C TYR A 60 -24.51 -7.98 -17.20
N THR A 61 -23.43 -8.28 -16.49
CA THR A 61 -23.39 -9.36 -15.49
C THR A 61 -23.73 -8.83 -14.11
N ASP A 62 -23.06 -7.75 -13.69
CA ASP A 62 -23.37 -6.97 -12.50
C ASP A 62 -23.37 -5.48 -12.84
N LEU A 63 -24.41 -4.77 -12.43
CA LEU A 63 -24.52 -3.33 -12.62
C LEU A 63 -23.94 -2.61 -11.40
N ARG A 64 -22.87 -1.83 -11.59
CA ARG A 64 -22.14 -1.17 -10.49
C ARG A 64 -22.30 0.35 -10.56
N VAL A 65 -23.32 0.86 -9.87
CA VAL A 65 -23.66 2.30 -9.77
C VAL A 65 -23.85 2.72 -8.29
N PRO A 66 -22.79 2.69 -7.46
CA PRO A 66 -22.92 2.82 -6.01
C PRO A 66 -23.46 4.19 -5.55
N GLY A 67 -24.03 4.22 -4.35
CA GLY A 67 -24.50 5.44 -3.69
C GLY A 67 -25.68 6.08 -4.43
N MET A 68 -25.59 7.39 -4.67
CA MET A 68 -26.62 8.14 -5.43
C MET A 68 -26.70 7.72 -6.91
N GLY A 69 -25.80 6.85 -7.39
CA GLY A 69 -25.88 6.27 -8.73
C GLY A 69 -27.14 5.43 -8.98
N GLU A 70 -27.79 4.94 -7.93
CA GLU A 70 -29.03 4.16 -8.05
C GLU A 70 -30.21 5.00 -8.55
N ASP A 71 -30.32 6.27 -8.13
CA ASP A 71 -31.33 7.19 -8.66
C ASP A 71 -31.08 7.50 -10.14
N PHE A 72 -29.81 7.63 -10.52
CA PHE A 72 -29.43 7.83 -11.92
C PHE A 72 -29.82 6.64 -12.79
N TYR A 73 -29.56 5.41 -12.32
CA TYR A 73 -30.01 4.19 -12.98
C TYR A 73 -31.54 4.15 -13.14
N ARG A 74 -32.31 4.42 -12.07
CA ARG A 74 -33.78 4.48 -12.13
C ARG A 74 -34.29 5.51 -13.14
N SER A 75 -33.67 6.69 -13.20
CA SER A 75 -34.04 7.72 -14.18
C SER A 75 -33.86 7.24 -15.63
N ALA A 76 -32.89 6.36 -15.89
CA ALA A 76 -32.70 5.78 -17.22
C ALA A 76 -33.79 4.75 -17.55
N GLN A 77 -34.22 3.95 -16.57
CA GLN A 77 -35.35 3.03 -16.73
C GLN A 77 -36.64 3.80 -17.04
N GLU A 78 -36.91 4.90 -16.34
CA GLU A 78 -38.06 5.78 -16.58
C GLU A 78 -38.03 6.40 -17.99
N LYS A 79 -36.84 6.69 -18.53
CA LYS A 79 -36.64 7.09 -19.93
C LYS A 79 -36.76 5.95 -20.95
N GLY A 80 -37.02 4.72 -20.50
CA GLY A 80 -37.21 3.55 -21.34
C GLY A 80 -35.92 2.88 -21.80
N VAL A 81 -34.78 3.14 -21.16
CA VAL A 81 -33.56 2.33 -21.35
C VAL A 81 -33.82 0.94 -20.76
N THR A 82 -33.52 -0.10 -21.52
CA THR A 82 -33.71 -1.49 -21.08
C THR A 82 -32.40 -2.07 -20.55
N PHE A 83 -32.52 -3.05 -19.67
CA PHE A 83 -31.38 -3.64 -18.97
C PHE A 83 -31.53 -5.16 -19.01
N THR A 84 -30.53 -5.85 -19.55
CA THR A 84 -30.53 -7.31 -19.67
C THR A 84 -29.35 -7.89 -18.92
N LYS A 85 -29.64 -8.81 -18.00
CA LYS A 85 -28.58 -9.51 -17.27
C LYS A 85 -28.09 -10.68 -18.15
N GLY A 86 -26.98 -10.46 -18.85
CA GLY A 86 -26.48 -11.41 -19.85
C GLY A 86 -24.97 -11.40 -19.97
N LYS A 87 -24.42 -12.54 -20.40
CA LYS A 87 -22.99 -12.68 -20.74
C LYS A 87 -22.86 -12.90 -22.25
N THR A 88 -22.34 -11.90 -22.95
CA THR A 88 -22.09 -11.98 -24.39
C THR A 88 -21.06 -13.05 -24.71
N SER A 89 -21.33 -13.84 -25.75
CA SER A 89 -20.42 -14.86 -26.28
C SER A 89 -19.72 -14.37 -27.56
N VAL A 90 -20.49 -13.97 -28.58
CA VAL A 90 -19.96 -13.51 -29.87
C VAL A 90 -20.84 -12.42 -30.49
N VAL A 91 -20.20 -11.52 -31.24
CA VAL A 91 -20.86 -10.51 -32.08
C VAL A 91 -20.56 -10.83 -33.53
N GLU A 92 -21.59 -11.15 -34.30
CA GLU A 92 -21.49 -11.48 -35.72
C GLU A 92 -21.99 -10.30 -36.57
N VAL A 93 -21.38 -10.12 -37.74
CA VAL A 93 -21.81 -9.11 -38.71
C VAL A 93 -22.73 -9.78 -39.72
N GLU A 94 -23.99 -9.35 -39.78
CA GLU A 94 -25.00 -9.86 -40.72
C GLU A 94 -25.42 -8.75 -41.70
N GLY A 95 -24.64 -8.61 -42.78
CA GLY A 95 -24.88 -7.57 -43.78
C GLY A 95 -24.72 -6.16 -43.20
N ASP A 96 -25.83 -5.45 -43.05
CA ASP A 96 -25.86 -4.11 -42.45
C ASP A 96 -26.12 -4.11 -40.94
N SER A 97 -26.58 -5.23 -40.34
CA SER A 97 -26.87 -5.35 -38.90
C SER A 97 -25.79 -6.16 -38.17
N LEU A 98 -25.85 -6.12 -36.84
CA LEU A 98 -25.00 -6.88 -35.93
C LEU A 98 -25.87 -7.83 -35.13
N LYS A 99 -25.46 -9.09 -35.02
CA LYS A 99 -26.13 -10.09 -34.19
C LYS A 99 -25.29 -10.39 -32.96
N VAL A 100 -25.85 -10.14 -31.79
CA VAL A 100 -25.19 -10.36 -30.50
C VAL A 100 -25.75 -11.62 -29.88
N HIS A 101 -24.91 -12.63 -29.71
CA HIS A 101 -25.25 -13.87 -28.99
C HIS A 101 -24.83 -13.75 -27.54
N PHE A 102 -25.69 -14.18 -26.62
CA PHE A 102 -25.44 -14.09 -25.19
C PHE A 102 -26.22 -15.14 -24.41
N MET A 103 -25.66 -15.54 -23.27
CA MET A 103 -26.40 -16.29 -22.26
C MET A 103 -27.23 -15.32 -21.42
N ASP A 104 -28.56 -15.47 -21.42
CA ASP A 104 -29.44 -14.77 -20.48
C ASP A 104 -29.28 -15.40 -19.09
N LEU A 105 -28.80 -14.62 -18.13
CA LEU A 105 -28.48 -15.13 -16.78
C LEU A 105 -29.70 -15.18 -15.85
N ILE A 106 -30.85 -14.63 -16.26
CA ILE A 106 -32.12 -14.74 -15.53
C ILE A 106 -32.86 -15.99 -15.94
N LEU A 107 -32.97 -16.23 -17.25
CA LEU A 107 -33.68 -17.37 -17.83
C LEU A 107 -32.79 -18.60 -18.00
N ASN A 108 -31.46 -18.42 -17.94
CA ASN A 108 -30.46 -19.47 -18.16
C ASN A 108 -30.61 -20.14 -19.53
N GLU A 109 -30.74 -19.33 -20.57
CA GLU A 109 -30.87 -19.76 -21.96
C GLU A 109 -29.96 -18.97 -22.91
N GLU A 110 -29.55 -19.61 -24.01
CA GLU A 110 -28.84 -18.93 -25.09
C GLU A 110 -29.84 -18.08 -25.89
N ALA A 111 -29.53 -16.80 -26.05
CA ALA A 111 -30.36 -15.85 -26.76
C ALA A 111 -29.52 -15.06 -27.78
N SER A 112 -30.20 -14.44 -28.74
CA SER A 112 -29.57 -13.52 -29.68
C SER A 112 -30.44 -12.29 -29.91
N ILE A 113 -29.79 -11.15 -30.18
CA ILE A 113 -30.46 -9.90 -30.51
C ILE A 113 -29.79 -9.26 -31.72
N GLU A 114 -30.60 -8.79 -32.67
CA GLU A 114 -30.14 -8.04 -33.83
C GLU A 114 -30.20 -6.54 -33.53
N VAL A 115 -29.09 -5.83 -33.79
CA VAL A 115 -28.93 -4.41 -33.50
C VAL A 115 -28.22 -3.68 -34.64
N ASP A 116 -28.40 -2.37 -34.71
CA ASP A 116 -27.71 -1.52 -35.69
C ASP A 116 -26.32 -1.09 -35.20
N LEU A 117 -26.13 -1.07 -33.88
CA LEU A 117 -24.90 -0.62 -33.22
C LEU A 117 -24.64 -1.40 -31.93
N VAL A 118 -23.40 -1.87 -31.79
CA VAL A 118 -22.87 -2.42 -30.54
C VAL A 118 -21.87 -1.42 -29.96
N VAL A 119 -22.02 -1.07 -28.69
CA VAL A 119 -21.09 -0.23 -27.94
C VAL A 119 -20.38 -1.09 -26.90
N LEU A 120 -19.07 -1.26 -27.04
CA LEU A 120 -18.25 -1.99 -26.08
C LEU A 120 -17.82 -1.06 -24.95
N ALA A 121 -18.24 -1.35 -23.71
CA ALA A 121 -17.84 -0.60 -22.54
C ALA A 121 -16.50 -1.12 -22.00
N THR A 122 -15.41 -0.64 -22.61
CA THR A 122 -14.04 -1.06 -22.32
C THR A 122 -13.51 -0.50 -20.99
N GLY A 123 -12.52 -1.18 -20.43
CA GLY A 123 -11.86 -0.78 -19.19
C GLY A 123 -10.84 0.35 -19.36
N GLN A 124 -10.42 0.95 -18.24
CA GLN A 124 -9.33 1.93 -18.20
C GLN A 124 -8.00 1.23 -17.93
N VAL A 125 -6.96 1.67 -18.64
CA VAL A 125 -5.58 1.20 -18.50
C VAL A 125 -4.66 2.41 -18.33
N PRO A 126 -3.58 2.31 -17.52
CA PRO A 126 -2.68 3.43 -17.30
C PRO A 126 -1.83 3.67 -18.55
N ASN A 127 -1.70 4.93 -18.96
CA ASN A 127 -0.89 5.31 -20.12
C ASN A 127 0.61 5.44 -19.80
N SER A 128 1.00 5.41 -18.52
CA SER A 128 2.38 5.51 -18.03
C SER A 128 2.97 4.16 -17.62
N GLY A 129 2.19 3.09 -17.73
CA GLY A 129 2.39 1.83 -17.03
C GLY A 129 3.09 0.73 -17.81
N VAL A 130 2.89 -0.49 -17.32
CA VAL A 130 3.10 -1.72 -18.06
C VAL A 130 2.15 -1.77 -19.26
N ASN A 131 2.65 -2.10 -20.44
CA ASN A 131 1.79 -2.46 -21.57
C ASN A 131 1.22 -3.85 -21.32
N ILE A 132 -0.04 -3.87 -20.89
CA ILE A 132 -0.80 -5.08 -20.54
C ILE A 132 -1.12 -5.99 -21.74
N ASP A 133 -0.97 -5.48 -22.96
CA ASP A 133 -1.17 -6.26 -24.19
C ASP A 133 0.07 -7.10 -24.53
N LEU A 134 1.17 -6.94 -23.77
CA LEU A 134 2.39 -7.73 -23.92
C LEU A 134 2.32 -9.01 -23.05
N PRO A 135 2.81 -10.16 -23.55
CA PRO A 135 2.84 -11.42 -22.80
C PRO A 135 3.58 -11.33 -21.46
N ASP A 136 3.21 -12.19 -20.51
CA ASP A 136 3.74 -12.11 -19.14
C ASP A 136 5.28 -12.27 -19.05
N ASP A 137 5.89 -12.96 -20.01
CA ASP A 137 7.34 -13.25 -20.11
C ASP A 137 8.14 -12.17 -20.88
N SER A 138 7.52 -11.05 -21.26
CA SER A 138 8.24 -9.97 -21.95
C SER A 138 9.19 -9.23 -21.00
N GLU A 139 10.49 -9.21 -21.31
CA GLU A 139 11.55 -8.55 -20.51
C GLU A 139 11.30 -7.05 -20.28
N VAL A 140 10.45 -6.42 -21.11
CA VAL A 140 10.16 -4.99 -21.07
C VAL A 140 8.64 -4.77 -21.05
N LYS A 141 8.05 -5.00 -19.87
CA LYS A 141 6.64 -4.68 -19.63
C LYS A 141 6.38 -3.17 -19.51
N ALA A 142 7.29 -2.41 -18.90
CA ALA A 142 7.10 -0.98 -18.65
C ALA A 142 7.40 -0.13 -19.90
N GLN A 143 6.65 0.96 -20.12
CA GLN A 143 7.07 2.03 -21.04
C GLN A 143 8.53 2.42 -20.72
N GLN A 144 9.42 2.17 -21.68
CA GLN A 144 10.87 2.20 -21.48
C GLN A 144 11.44 3.61 -21.24
N VAL A 145 10.63 4.66 -21.46
CA VAL A 145 11.04 6.06 -21.34
C VAL A 145 10.28 6.72 -20.20
N SER A 146 10.96 6.85 -19.05
CA SER A 146 10.45 7.68 -17.96
C SER A 146 10.43 9.15 -18.37
N ILE A 147 9.24 9.76 -18.35
CA ILE A 147 9.09 11.21 -18.58
C ILE A 147 9.61 12.04 -17.41
N LEU A 148 9.66 11.47 -16.21
CA LEU A 148 10.12 12.15 -15.00
C LEU A 148 11.66 12.19 -14.90
N ASN A 149 12.33 11.19 -15.49
CA ASN A 149 13.80 11.07 -15.54
C ASN A 149 14.49 11.36 -14.19
N LEU A 150 13.94 10.78 -13.12
CA LEU A 150 14.39 10.98 -11.76
C LEU A 150 15.81 10.43 -11.54
N SER A 151 16.60 11.10 -10.71
CA SER A 151 17.96 10.68 -10.35
C SER A 151 18.00 9.73 -9.14
N TYR A 152 16.89 9.09 -8.79
CA TYR A 152 16.78 8.29 -7.57
C TYR A 152 17.43 6.93 -7.77
N ARG A 153 18.08 6.41 -6.72
CA ARG A 153 18.66 5.06 -6.74
C ARG A 153 17.64 3.97 -7.07
N GLN A 154 16.39 4.12 -6.63
CA GLN A 154 15.34 3.14 -6.90
C GLN A 154 14.69 3.31 -8.28
N GLY A 155 15.28 4.07 -9.20
CA GLY A 155 14.83 4.18 -10.59
C GLY A 155 14.37 5.58 -11.00
N LYS A 156 14.17 5.72 -12.30
CA LYS A 156 13.90 7.00 -12.96
C LYS A 156 12.44 7.46 -12.89
N ASP A 157 11.53 6.61 -12.42
CA ASP A 157 10.10 6.91 -12.37
C ASP A 157 9.48 6.62 -10.99
N ILE A 158 8.18 6.87 -10.88
CA ILE A 158 7.32 6.44 -9.79
C ILE A 158 7.15 4.92 -9.89
N PRO A 159 7.27 4.18 -8.77
CA PRO A 159 6.98 2.74 -8.76
C PRO A 159 5.54 2.44 -9.22
N GLN A 160 5.33 1.29 -9.84
CA GLN A 160 4.03 0.87 -10.35
C GLN A 160 3.54 -0.39 -9.65
N LEU A 161 2.21 -0.51 -9.54
CA LEU A 161 1.52 -1.72 -9.14
C LEU A 161 1.55 -2.76 -10.26
N LYS A 162 1.12 -3.99 -9.95
CA LYS A 162 1.09 -5.14 -10.88
C LYS A 162 0.53 -4.81 -12.27
N TYR A 163 -0.50 -3.96 -12.35
CA TYR A 163 -1.18 -3.61 -13.60
C TYR A 163 -0.74 -2.27 -14.20
N GLY A 164 0.43 -1.75 -13.80
CA GLY A 164 1.03 -0.54 -14.38
C GLY A 164 0.53 0.80 -13.79
N PHE A 165 -0.47 0.77 -12.90
CA PHE A 165 -0.91 1.99 -12.22
C PHE A 165 0.15 2.47 -11.22
N ASN A 166 0.23 3.77 -10.99
CA ASN A 166 1.20 4.32 -10.04
C ASN A 166 0.95 3.82 -8.62
N ASP A 167 2.00 3.26 -8.01
CA ASP A 167 2.00 2.81 -6.62
C ASP A 167 1.81 4.01 -5.69
N SER A 168 0.71 3.96 -4.96
CA SER A 168 0.39 4.89 -3.89
C SER A 168 0.44 4.13 -2.58
N HIS A 169 0.69 4.87 -1.50
CA HIS A 169 0.74 4.28 -0.17
C HIS A 169 -0.68 3.91 0.28
N PHE A 170 -1.12 2.72 -0.13
CA PHE A 170 -2.50 2.41 -0.49
C PHE A 170 -3.55 2.74 0.58
N ILE A 171 -3.28 2.48 1.86
CA ILE A 171 -4.25 2.69 2.95
C ILE A 171 -3.99 4.01 3.68
N CYS A 172 -2.74 4.25 4.11
CA CYS A 172 -2.46 5.36 5.02
C CYS A 172 -2.27 6.69 4.28
N PHE A 173 -1.67 6.69 3.08
CA PHE A 173 -1.40 7.91 2.30
C PHE A 173 -1.93 7.76 0.87
N PRO A 174 -3.26 7.66 0.71
CA PRO A 174 -3.87 7.34 -0.57
C PRO A 174 -3.60 8.40 -1.63
N TYR A 175 -3.14 9.60 -1.30
CA TYR A 175 -2.81 10.64 -2.29
C TYR A 175 -1.31 10.84 -2.51
N GLU A 176 -0.45 10.10 -1.80
CA GLU A 176 1.01 10.19 -1.94
C GLU A 176 1.55 9.07 -2.84
N THR A 177 2.69 9.32 -3.47
CA THR A 177 3.51 8.26 -4.07
C THR A 177 4.67 7.91 -3.13
N ARG A 178 5.42 6.86 -3.46
CA ARG A 178 6.65 6.51 -2.75
C ARG A 178 7.80 7.50 -2.98
N ARG A 179 7.63 8.46 -3.89
CA ARG A 179 8.58 9.53 -4.19
C ARG A 179 8.12 10.79 -3.46
N THR A 180 8.77 11.12 -2.34
CA THR A 180 8.45 12.34 -1.59
C THR A 180 8.57 13.57 -2.49
N GLY A 181 7.51 14.40 -2.50
CA GLY A 181 7.41 15.59 -3.35
C GLY A 181 6.88 15.34 -4.77
N ILE A 182 6.64 14.08 -5.16
CA ILE A 182 6.08 13.73 -6.47
C ILE A 182 4.74 13.05 -6.27
N TYR A 183 3.72 13.58 -6.93
CA TYR A 183 2.33 13.16 -6.77
C TYR A 183 1.74 12.74 -8.11
N ALA A 184 0.89 11.73 -8.06
CA ALA A 184 0.07 11.31 -9.19
C ALA A 184 -1.38 11.70 -8.91
N ALA A 185 -2.16 11.98 -9.96
CA ALA A 185 -3.57 12.33 -9.85
C ALA A 185 -4.36 11.75 -11.03
N GLY A 186 -5.57 11.27 -10.75
CA GLY A 186 -6.52 10.76 -11.73
C GLY A 186 -6.26 9.31 -12.17
N PRO A 187 -6.76 8.92 -13.37
CA PRO A 187 -6.78 7.53 -13.84
C PRO A 187 -5.41 6.82 -13.93
N VAL A 188 -4.31 7.55 -13.83
CA VAL A 188 -2.95 6.98 -13.77
C VAL A 188 -2.70 6.17 -12.49
N ARG A 189 -3.51 6.37 -11.44
CA ARG A 189 -3.37 5.69 -10.13
C ARG A 189 -4.27 4.47 -9.97
N ARG A 190 -5.43 4.50 -10.61
CA ARG A 190 -6.44 3.44 -10.66
C ARG A 190 -7.55 3.91 -11.59
N PRO A 191 -8.43 3.02 -12.06
CA PRO A 191 -9.62 3.45 -12.77
C PRO A 191 -10.49 4.38 -11.92
N MET A 192 -10.97 5.48 -12.52
CA MET A 192 -11.76 6.52 -11.87
C MET A 192 -12.77 7.12 -12.83
N ASP A 193 -13.91 7.55 -12.29
CA ASP A 193 -14.77 8.53 -12.94
C ASP A 193 -14.26 9.97 -12.74
N MET A 194 -14.98 10.96 -13.26
CA MET A 194 -14.59 12.37 -13.18
C MET A 194 -14.65 12.93 -11.75
N LEU A 195 -15.60 12.50 -10.93
CA LEU A 195 -15.74 12.97 -9.55
C LEU A 195 -14.60 12.44 -8.69
N GLN A 196 -14.34 11.14 -8.79
CA GLN A 196 -13.22 10.47 -8.14
C GLN A 196 -11.87 11.07 -8.57
N ALA A 197 -11.70 11.37 -9.86
CA ALA A 197 -10.50 12.02 -10.36
C ALA A 197 -10.32 13.45 -9.81
N THR A 198 -11.43 14.18 -9.59
CA THR A 198 -11.41 15.52 -8.98
C THR A 198 -11.02 15.44 -7.50
N GLU A 199 -11.59 14.50 -6.75
CA GLU A 199 -11.21 14.25 -5.35
C GLU A 199 -9.75 13.83 -5.23
N ASP A 200 -9.29 12.93 -6.09
CA ASP A 200 -7.91 12.45 -6.12
C ASP A 200 -6.91 13.57 -6.48
N ALA A 201 -7.24 14.41 -7.45
CA ALA A 201 -6.45 15.60 -7.79
C ALA A 201 -6.42 16.61 -6.64
N THR A 202 -7.54 16.79 -5.93
CA THR A 202 -7.61 17.67 -4.75
C THR A 202 -6.69 17.14 -3.64
N GLY A 203 -6.77 15.84 -3.33
CA GLY A 203 -5.90 15.21 -2.35
C GLY A 203 -4.41 15.31 -2.71
N ALA A 204 -4.06 15.08 -3.98
CA ALA A 204 -2.70 15.23 -4.48
C ALA A 204 -2.19 16.68 -4.35
N ALA A 205 -3.02 17.68 -4.68
CA ALA A 205 -2.67 19.09 -4.54
C ALA A 205 -2.43 19.48 -3.06
N LEU A 206 -3.30 19.05 -2.15
CA LEU A 206 -3.12 19.30 -0.71
C LEU A 206 -1.85 18.64 -0.16
N LYS A 207 -1.52 17.44 -0.64
CA LYS A 207 -0.27 16.77 -0.28
C LYS A 207 0.97 17.47 -0.85
N ALA A 208 0.89 18.00 -2.07
CA ALA A 208 1.95 18.81 -2.64
C ALA A 208 2.20 20.09 -1.83
N ILE A 209 1.13 20.81 -1.44
CA ILE A 209 1.21 21.97 -0.56
C ILE A 209 1.86 21.58 0.77
N GLN A 210 1.38 20.51 1.42
CA GLN A 210 1.96 20.01 2.67
C GLN A 210 3.46 19.69 2.54
N ALA A 211 3.90 19.11 1.42
CA ALA A 211 5.32 18.82 1.22
C ALA A 211 6.17 20.09 1.03
N VAL A 212 5.67 21.07 0.29
CA VAL A 212 6.36 22.36 0.10
C VAL A 212 6.47 23.11 1.43
N GLU A 213 5.38 23.18 2.20
CA GLU A 213 5.36 23.83 3.53
C GLU A 213 6.28 23.13 4.53
N ASN A 214 6.31 21.79 4.54
CA ASN A 214 7.23 21.08 5.40
C ASN A 214 8.69 21.29 4.98
N ALA A 215 8.97 21.26 3.67
CA ALA A 215 10.31 21.50 3.15
C ALA A 215 10.82 22.92 3.47
N SER A 216 9.97 23.94 3.37
CA SER A 216 10.35 25.33 3.69
C SER A 216 10.71 25.53 5.16
N LEU A 217 10.14 24.71 6.05
CA LEU A 217 10.37 24.74 7.50
C LEU A 217 11.40 23.71 7.98
N GLY A 218 12.03 22.96 7.08
CA GLY A 218 12.96 21.88 7.44
C GLY A 218 12.30 20.71 8.19
N ARG A 219 10.98 20.55 8.07
CA ARG A 219 10.20 19.52 8.74
C ARG A 219 10.03 18.30 7.84
N ALA A 220 9.95 17.13 8.44
CA ALA A 220 9.50 15.95 7.71
C ALA A 220 8.01 16.05 7.38
N ALA A 221 7.61 15.48 6.24
CA ALA A 221 6.22 15.20 5.95
C ALA A 221 5.72 14.00 6.78
N HIS A 222 4.41 13.76 6.79
CA HIS A 222 3.76 12.61 7.44
C HIS A 222 4.52 11.29 7.19
N PRO A 223 4.61 10.29 8.08
CA PRO A 223 3.99 10.18 9.39
C PRO A 223 4.69 10.94 10.51
N ARG A 224 5.93 11.39 10.30
CA ARG A 224 6.65 12.20 11.30
C ARG A 224 6.53 13.70 11.02
N SER A 225 5.30 14.15 10.73
CA SER A 225 5.04 15.55 10.40
C SER A 225 5.58 16.47 11.51
N GLY A 226 6.38 17.47 11.14
CA GLY A 226 6.94 18.42 12.11
C GLY A 226 8.25 18.00 12.77
N ASP A 227 8.74 16.78 12.52
CA ASP A 227 10.07 16.36 12.99
C ASP A 227 11.18 17.18 12.32
N LEU A 228 11.94 17.91 13.13
CA LEU A 228 13.07 18.74 12.71
C LEU A 228 14.41 18.01 12.76
N SER A 229 14.46 16.80 13.33
CA SER A 229 15.71 16.04 13.42
C SER A 229 16.11 15.51 12.05
N PHE A 230 17.41 15.51 11.73
CA PHE A 230 17.96 14.94 10.51
C PHE A 230 18.97 13.82 10.83
N PRO A 231 19.16 12.85 9.93
CA PRO A 231 20.21 11.85 10.10
C PRO A 231 21.58 12.53 9.95
N HIS A 232 22.38 12.47 11.01
CA HIS A 232 23.78 12.86 11.02
C HIS A 232 24.68 11.60 10.95
N VAL A 233 25.75 11.66 10.17
CA VAL A 233 26.71 10.56 9.98
C VAL A 233 28.09 10.96 10.48
N ARG A 234 28.67 10.17 11.40
CA ARG A 234 30.08 10.32 11.79
C ARG A 234 30.98 9.62 10.75
N LEU A 235 31.54 10.41 9.83
CA LEU A 235 32.31 9.89 8.69
C LEU A 235 33.54 9.07 9.09
N GLU A 236 34.21 9.42 10.19
CA GLU A 236 35.41 8.72 10.70
C GLU A 236 35.17 7.24 10.99
N GLY A 237 33.96 6.86 11.41
CA GLY A 237 33.60 5.46 11.66
C GLY A 237 32.85 4.79 10.52
N CYS A 238 32.62 5.49 9.41
CA CYS A 238 31.86 4.94 8.28
C CYS A 238 32.74 4.01 7.44
N THR A 239 32.27 2.78 7.24
CA THR A 239 32.97 1.75 6.42
C THR A 239 32.56 1.75 4.95
N GLN A 240 31.77 2.74 4.50
CA GLN A 240 31.30 2.87 3.10
C GLN A 240 30.57 1.61 2.58
N CYS A 241 29.91 0.86 3.46
CA CYS A 241 29.25 -0.42 3.12
C CYS A 241 27.95 -0.26 2.31
N LYS A 242 27.45 0.97 2.13
CA LYS A 242 26.25 1.33 1.34
C LYS A 242 24.90 0.77 1.81
N ARG A 243 24.83 0.07 2.95
CA ARG A 243 23.55 -0.43 3.47
C ARG A 243 22.52 0.68 3.68
N CYS A 244 22.95 1.84 4.21
CA CYS A 244 22.05 2.97 4.40
C CYS A 244 21.48 3.53 3.08
N THR A 245 22.28 3.58 2.01
CA THR A 245 21.84 4.09 0.69
C THR A 245 20.92 3.10 -0.01
N VAL A 246 21.18 1.80 0.13
CA VAL A 246 20.37 0.71 -0.46
C VAL A 246 19.05 0.51 0.29
N GLU A 247 19.07 0.50 1.63
CA GLU A 247 17.89 0.21 2.45
C GLU A 247 16.97 1.44 2.62
N CYS A 248 17.37 2.64 2.19
CA CYS A 248 16.50 3.81 2.26
C CYS A 248 15.26 3.63 1.36
N PRO A 249 14.04 3.54 1.91
CA PRO A 249 12.84 3.28 1.09
C PRO A 249 12.44 4.46 0.20
N PHE A 250 12.95 5.66 0.50
CA PHE A 250 12.59 6.93 -0.17
C PHE A 250 13.67 7.47 -1.12
N GLY A 251 14.83 6.84 -1.20
CA GLY A 251 15.94 7.36 -2.03
C GLY A 251 16.46 8.72 -1.58
N ALA A 252 16.50 8.90 -0.27
CA ALA A 252 16.95 10.12 0.36
C ALA A 252 18.46 10.14 0.64
N ILE A 253 19.22 9.13 0.19
CA ILE A 253 20.65 9.02 0.49
C ILE A 253 21.38 8.59 -0.79
N ASP A 254 22.20 9.50 -1.30
CA ASP A 254 23.10 9.30 -2.44
C ASP A 254 24.53 9.06 -1.92
N GLU A 255 25.52 9.01 -2.82
CA GLU A 255 26.92 8.77 -2.50
C GLU A 255 27.79 9.86 -3.14
N ASP A 256 28.80 10.36 -2.42
CA ASP A 256 29.82 11.24 -3.00
C ASP A 256 30.88 10.44 -3.80
N GLU A 257 31.84 11.14 -4.41
CA GLU A 257 32.94 10.52 -5.17
C GLU A 257 33.79 9.56 -4.31
N ARG A 258 33.85 9.81 -3.00
CA ARG A 258 34.56 8.99 -2.00
C ARG A 258 33.69 7.87 -1.43
N ARG A 259 32.46 7.69 -1.95
CA ARG A 259 31.46 6.70 -1.55
C ARG A 259 30.87 6.89 -0.14
N PHE A 260 31.01 8.08 0.44
CA PHE A 260 30.31 8.43 1.68
C PHE A 260 28.84 8.83 1.40
N PRO A 261 27.93 8.56 2.34
CA PRO A 261 26.52 8.87 2.15
C PRO A 261 26.25 10.38 2.15
N VAL A 262 25.50 10.85 1.16
CA VAL A 262 25.03 12.24 1.03
C VAL A 262 23.52 12.25 1.23
N PHE A 263 23.05 12.90 2.29
CA PHE A 263 21.64 12.91 2.64
C PHE A 263 20.89 14.03 1.92
N ASN A 264 19.78 13.68 1.29
CA ASN A 264 18.81 14.63 0.80
C ASN A 264 17.72 14.84 1.86
N GLU A 265 17.81 16.00 2.49
CA GLU A 265 16.95 16.46 3.58
C GLU A 265 15.47 16.48 3.23
N SER A 266 15.13 16.99 2.04
CA SER A 266 13.75 17.13 1.55
C SER A 266 13.11 15.80 1.16
N ARG A 267 13.89 14.78 0.80
CA ARG A 267 13.40 13.42 0.50
C ARG A 267 13.22 12.56 1.74
N CYS A 268 13.91 12.89 2.84
CA CYS A 268 13.97 12.03 4.00
C CYS A 268 12.70 12.13 4.87
N ARG A 269 12.11 10.98 5.18
CA ARG A 269 10.89 10.86 6.01
C ARG A 269 11.16 10.54 7.48
N ARG A 270 12.43 10.66 7.92
CA ARG A 270 12.87 10.48 9.32
C ARG A 270 12.53 9.14 9.97
N CYS A 271 12.38 8.09 9.17
CA CYS A 271 12.01 6.75 9.63
C CYS A 271 13.09 6.05 10.47
N GLY A 272 14.35 6.47 10.37
CA GLY A 272 15.48 5.83 11.05
C GLY A 272 15.99 4.53 10.40
N THR A 273 15.48 4.11 9.24
CA THR A 273 15.92 2.86 8.58
C THR A 273 17.43 2.83 8.31
N CYS A 274 18.02 3.96 7.91
CA CYS A 274 19.46 4.07 7.70
C CYS A 274 20.29 3.83 8.98
N MET A 275 19.77 4.25 10.14
CA MET A 275 20.38 4.00 11.45
C MET A 275 20.29 2.52 11.82
N GLY A 276 19.10 1.91 11.64
CA GLY A 276 18.93 0.47 11.85
C GLY A 276 19.81 -0.38 10.93
N ALA A 277 20.06 0.09 9.71
CA ALA A 277 20.86 -0.60 8.70
C ALA A 277 22.38 -0.49 8.92
N CYS A 278 22.83 0.50 9.71
CA CYS A 278 24.24 0.80 9.89
C CYS A 278 24.90 -0.17 10.87
N PRO A 279 25.79 -1.08 10.43
CA PRO A 279 26.40 -2.07 11.32
C PRO A 279 27.40 -1.43 12.30
N VAL A 280 28.01 -0.32 11.90
CA VAL A 280 29.01 0.42 12.70
C VAL A 280 28.40 1.59 13.49
N ARG A 281 27.07 1.73 13.48
CA ARG A 281 26.30 2.63 14.35
C ARG A 281 26.76 4.10 14.30
N VAL A 282 27.12 4.59 13.10
CA VAL A 282 27.59 5.97 12.91
C VAL A 282 26.50 6.94 12.48
N ILE A 283 25.28 6.46 12.25
CA ILE A 283 24.13 7.29 11.84
C ILE A 283 23.24 7.49 13.06
N SER A 284 22.83 8.72 13.32
CA SER A 284 21.95 9.09 14.45
C SER A 284 21.11 10.31 14.09
N PHE A 285 20.05 10.56 14.85
CA PHE A 285 19.29 11.81 14.81
C PHE A 285 19.47 12.52 16.15
N GLU A 286 19.33 13.85 16.16
CA GLU A 286 19.49 14.66 17.36
C GLU A 286 18.64 14.18 18.55
N ASN A 287 17.40 13.77 18.29
CA ASN A 287 16.45 13.26 19.29
C ASN A 287 16.20 11.75 19.20
N TYR A 288 16.99 11.00 18.41
CA TYR A 288 16.80 9.56 18.25
C TYR A 288 18.08 8.88 17.76
N SER A 289 18.72 8.09 18.61
CA SER A 289 19.95 7.37 18.29
C SER A 289 19.92 5.94 18.81
N VAL A 290 20.94 5.17 18.41
CA VAL A 290 21.18 3.84 18.98
C VAL A 290 21.32 3.93 20.50
N ASP A 291 22.04 4.94 20.99
CA ASP A 291 22.32 5.12 22.41
C ASP A 291 21.08 5.56 23.19
N THR A 292 20.21 6.40 22.63
CA THR A 292 19.00 6.83 23.34
C THR A 292 18.07 5.66 23.62
N VAL A 293 17.84 4.78 22.64
CA VAL A 293 17.00 3.59 22.84
C VAL A 293 17.73 2.55 23.70
N GLY A 294 19.04 2.37 23.53
CA GLY A 294 19.83 1.49 24.40
C GLY A 294 19.78 1.90 25.87
N ASN A 295 19.80 3.21 26.16
CA ASN A 295 19.64 3.73 27.51
C ASN A 295 18.21 3.54 28.04
N GLN A 296 17.18 3.68 27.19
CA GLN A 296 15.80 3.36 27.59
C GLN A 296 15.68 1.89 28.00
N ILE A 297 16.26 0.96 27.23
CA ILE A 297 16.28 -0.48 27.54
C ILE A 297 16.93 -0.72 28.91
N LYS A 298 18.08 -0.10 29.18
CA LYS A 298 18.78 -0.24 30.47
C LYS A 298 18.07 0.43 31.64
N ALA A 299 17.32 1.49 31.38
CA ALA A 299 16.59 2.24 32.40
C ALA A 299 15.26 1.59 32.80
N VAL A 300 14.81 0.54 32.09
CA VAL A 300 13.61 -0.20 32.50
C VAL A 300 13.89 -0.92 33.80
N GLU A 301 13.38 -0.37 34.90
CA GLU A 301 13.43 -1.03 36.20
C GLU A 301 12.46 -2.22 36.23
N ILE A 302 12.98 -3.34 36.72
CA ILE A 302 12.20 -4.57 36.90
C ILE A 302 12.33 -4.98 38.35
N PRO A 303 11.24 -4.92 39.15
CA PRO A 303 11.34 -5.17 40.58
C PRO A 303 11.83 -6.59 40.88
N ASP A 304 12.56 -6.76 41.98
CA ASP A 304 13.18 -8.04 42.38
C ASP A 304 12.16 -9.14 42.68
N GLU A 305 10.93 -8.76 43.06
CA GLU A 305 9.77 -9.64 43.22
C GLU A 305 9.34 -10.34 41.91
N PHE A 306 9.90 -9.92 40.77
CA PHE A 306 9.70 -10.51 39.45
C PHE A 306 10.94 -11.28 38.97
N SER A 307 11.91 -11.59 39.83
CA SER A 307 13.10 -12.39 39.47
C SER A 307 12.73 -13.78 38.94
N GLU A 308 11.66 -14.40 39.45
CA GLU A 308 11.11 -15.68 38.97
C GLU A 308 10.08 -15.53 37.82
N LYS A 309 9.83 -14.31 37.34
CA LYS A 309 8.82 -14.03 36.30
C LYS A 309 9.48 -13.53 35.01
N PRO A 310 8.92 -13.80 33.83
CA PRO A 310 9.52 -13.40 32.57
C PRO A 310 9.66 -11.87 32.46
N ARG A 311 10.73 -11.43 31.82
CA ARG A 311 11.05 -10.02 31.52
C ARG A 311 11.05 -9.86 30.01
N VAL A 312 9.96 -9.35 29.44
CA VAL A 312 9.82 -9.24 27.99
C VAL A 312 9.88 -7.79 27.55
N LEU A 313 10.76 -7.49 26.59
CA LEU A 313 10.81 -6.21 25.91
C LEU A 313 9.95 -6.27 24.63
N ILE A 314 9.13 -5.26 24.41
CA ILE A 314 8.43 -5.04 23.14
C ILE A 314 8.99 -3.79 22.47
N LEU A 315 9.58 -3.94 21.29
CA LEU A 315 9.93 -2.84 20.40
C LEU A 315 8.78 -2.62 19.41
N ALA A 316 7.95 -1.61 19.66
CA ALA A 316 6.72 -1.36 18.91
C ALA A 316 6.89 -0.21 17.92
N CYS A 317 6.61 -0.45 16.64
CA CYS A 317 6.51 0.62 15.64
C CYS A 317 5.47 1.67 16.06
N GLU A 318 5.86 2.94 16.12
CA GLU A 318 5.01 4.09 16.48
C GLU A 318 3.76 4.26 15.59
N ASN A 319 3.70 3.63 14.42
CA ASN A 319 2.67 3.90 13.42
C ASN A 319 1.44 2.97 13.51
N ASP A 320 1.65 1.66 13.57
CA ASP A 320 0.54 0.69 13.68
C ASP A 320 0.57 -0.06 15.01
N ALA A 321 1.74 -0.59 15.39
CA ALA A 321 1.85 -1.46 16.55
C ALA A 321 1.58 -0.73 17.88
N TYR A 322 2.18 0.45 18.07
CA TYR A 322 1.96 1.23 19.29
C TYR A 322 0.51 1.73 19.39
N PRO A 323 -0.10 2.30 18.32
CA PRO A 323 -1.53 2.63 18.36
C PRO A 323 -2.45 1.42 18.55
N ALA A 324 -2.10 0.22 18.05
CA ALA A 324 -2.88 -0.99 18.33
C ALA A 324 -2.87 -1.36 19.82
N LEU A 325 -1.74 -1.15 20.52
CA LEU A 325 -1.64 -1.30 21.98
C LEU A 325 -2.50 -0.25 22.70
N ASP A 326 -2.46 1.01 22.26
CA ASP A 326 -3.33 2.07 22.81
C ASP A 326 -4.82 1.71 22.65
N MET A 327 -5.21 1.21 21.47
CA MET A 327 -6.57 0.74 21.19
C MET A 327 -6.96 -0.45 22.06
N ALA A 328 -6.04 -1.40 22.30
CA ALA A 328 -6.27 -2.51 23.22
C ALA A 328 -6.57 -2.01 24.64
N GLY A 329 -5.79 -1.04 25.13
CA GLY A 329 -6.00 -0.40 26.42
C GLY A 329 -7.34 0.34 26.50
N LEU A 330 -7.69 1.14 25.48
CA LEU A 330 -8.96 1.86 25.40
C LEU A 330 -10.19 0.93 25.36
N GLN A 331 -10.04 -0.26 24.78
CA GLN A 331 -11.08 -1.28 24.71
C GLN A 331 -11.06 -2.26 25.89
N HIS A 332 -10.18 -2.03 26.87
CA HIS A 332 -10.02 -2.86 28.06
C HIS A 332 -9.61 -4.31 27.76
N TYR A 333 -8.91 -4.55 26.66
CA TYR A 333 -8.24 -5.83 26.44
C TYR A 333 -7.02 -5.91 27.33
N THR A 334 -7.04 -6.86 28.25
CA THR A 334 -5.92 -7.14 29.14
C THR A 334 -4.88 -7.97 28.43
N HIS A 335 -3.61 -7.73 28.75
CA HIS A 335 -2.48 -8.57 28.37
C HIS A 335 -1.54 -8.72 29.58
N SER A 336 -0.54 -9.58 29.46
CA SER A 336 0.44 -9.87 30.49
C SER A 336 1.13 -8.60 31.00
N ALA A 337 1.24 -8.49 32.33
CA ALA A 337 1.93 -7.39 33.01
C ALA A 337 3.47 -7.51 32.96
N PHE A 338 3.99 -8.60 32.38
CA PHE A 338 5.41 -8.93 32.31
C PHE A 338 6.14 -8.34 31.11
N VAL A 339 5.45 -7.51 30.33
CA VAL A 339 6.01 -6.83 29.17
C VAL A 339 6.31 -5.36 29.46
N ARG A 340 7.31 -4.81 28.78
CA ARG A 340 7.62 -3.38 28.74
C ARG A 340 7.76 -2.94 27.30
N VAL A 341 7.05 -1.88 26.93
CA VAL A 341 6.99 -1.40 25.55
C VAL A 341 7.90 -0.19 25.41
N ILE A 342 8.80 -0.24 24.43
CA ILE A 342 9.56 0.90 23.95
C ILE A 342 9.09 1.20 22.52
N PRO A 343 8.47 2.38 22.27
CA PRO A 343 8.14 2.79 20.92
C PRO A 343 9.42 3.06 20.12
N VAL A 344 9.41 2.63 18.86
CA VAL A 344 10.43 2.95 17.87
C VAL A 344 9.79 3.58 16.65
N ARG A 345 10.45 4.59 16.06
CA ARG A 345 9.93 5.31 14.88
C ARG A 345 9.40 4.39 13.79
N CYS A 346 10.12 3.30 13.55
CA CYS A 346 9.76 2.25 12.62
C CYS A 346 10.49 0.97 13.03
N LEU A 347 9.95 -0.22 12.74
CA LEU A 347 10.77 -1.43 12.88
C LEU A 347 12.05 -1.38 12.03
N GLY A 348 12.01 -0.69 10.88
CA GLY A 348 13.19 -0.48 10.05
C GLY A 348 14.35 0.23 10.77
N SER A 349 14.09 1.01 11.83
CA SER A 349 15.13 1.64 12.64
C SER A 349 15.73 0.73 13.71
N VAL A 350 15.14 -0.45 13.95
CA VAL A 350 15.65 -1.41 14.93
C VAL A 350 17.02 -1.92 14.52
N ASN A 351 18.03 -1.48 15.27
CA ASN A 351 19.39 -1.96 15.15
C ASN A 351 19.53 -3.27 15.95
N THR A 352 20.27 -4.25 15.43
CA THR A 352 20.45 -5.55 16.08
C THR A 352 21.09 -5.44 17.46
N VAL A 353 21.87 -4.37 17.72
CA VAL A 353 22.47 -4.13 19.04
C VAL A 353 21.43 -3.96 20.14
N TRP A 354 20.24 -3.42 19.85
CA TRP A 354 19.20 -3.26 20.87
C TRP A 354 18.69 -4.61 21.36
N ILE A 355 18.66 -5.61 20.47
CA ILE A 355 18.25 -6.97 20.81
C ILE A 355 19.30 -7.62 21.72
N THR A 356 20.58 -7.52 21.35
CA THR A 356 21.67 -8.08 22.15
C THR A 356 21.83 -7.35 23.48
N ASP A 357 21.69 -6.03 23.52
CA ASP A 357 21.79 -5.23 24.74
C ASP A 357 20.62 -5.56 25.69
N ALA A 358 19.40 -5.73 25.17
CA ALA A 358 18.28 -6.19 25.98
C ALA A 358 18.54 -7.57 26.58
N LEU A 359 18.93 -8.56 25.78
CA LEU A 359 19.19 -9.91 26.29
C LEU A 359 20.34 -9.93 27.32
N ASN A 360 21.42 -9.17 27.09
CA ASN A 360 22.52 -9.01 28.03
C ASN A 360 22.12 -8.28 29.31
N SER A 361 21.11 -7.41 29.26
CA SER A 361 20.55 -6.72 30.44
C SER A 361 19.55 -7.60 31.21
N GLY A 362 19.47 -8.90 30.90
CA GLY A 362 18.66 -9.86 31.62
C GLY A 362 17.19 -9.90 31.20
N TYR A 363 16.85 -9.42 30.01
CA TYR A 363 15.54 -9.70 29.41
C TYR A 363 15.46 -11.17 28.98
N ASP A 364 14.30 -11.79 29.22
CA ASP A 364 14.03 -13.19 28.90
C ASP A 364 13.57 -13.37 27.44
N GLY A 365 13.00 -12.31 26.85
CA GLY A 365 12.60 -12.28 25.44
C GLY A 365 12.44 -10.86 24.89
N VAL A 366 12.60 -10.72 23.58
CA VAL A 366 12.39 -9.48 22.83
C VAL A 366 11.40 -9.72 21.69
N MET A 367 10.25 -9.06 21.77
CA MET A 367 9.25 -9.03 20.71
C MET A 367 9.36 -7.74 19.92
N MET A 368 9.40 -7.84 18.59
CA MET A 368 9.25 -6.70 17.70
C MET A 368 7.87 -6.71 17.07
N MET A 369 7.19 -5.56 17.07
CA MET A 369 5.88 -5.41 16.44
C MET A 369 5.91 -4.30 15.40
N GLY A 370 5.49 -4.60 14.18
CA GLY A 370 5.51 -3.65 13.08
C GLY A 370 4.33 -3.77 12.14
N CYS A 371 4.18 -2.77 11.30
CA CYS A 371 3.16 -2.71 10.28
C CYS A 371 3.25 -3.90 9.32
N LYS A 372 2.12 -4.28 8.73
CA LYS A 372 2.07 -5.28 7.65
C LYS A 372 2.97 -4.88 6.46
N HIS A 373 3.69 -5.85 5.89
CA HIS A 373 4.57 -5.67 4.72
C HIS A 373 4.19 -6.59 3.55
N GLY A 374 4.97 -6.54 2.45
CA GLY A 374 4.71 -7.28 1.22
C GLY A 374 3.83 -6.53 0.22
N ASP A 375 3.13 -7.26 -0.66
CA ASP A 375 2.37 -6.66 -1.77
C ASP A 375 1.19 -5.80 -1.33
N ASN A 376 0.61 -6.11 -0.16
CA ASN A 376 -0.50 -5.36 0.46
C ASN A 376 -0.05 -4.67 1.74
N TYR A 377 1.10 -4.01 1.69
CA TYR A 377 1.71 -3.38 2.86
C TYR A 377 0.83 -2.27 3.47
N GLN A 378 0.91 -2.14 4.79
CA GLN A 378 0.44 -1.00 5.59
C GLN A 378 1.62 -0.22 6.20
N CYS A 379 2.84 -0.71 5.98
CA CYS A 379 4.05 -0.09 6.48
C CYS A 379 4.16 1.36 6.05
N HIS A 380 4.04 2.28 7.02
CA HIS A 380 4.07 3.73 6.83
C HIS A 380 5.36 4.25 6.18
N PHE A 381 6.44 3.46 6.27
CA PHE A 381 7.71 3.74 5.62
C PHE A 381 8.03 2.77 4.48
N VAL A 382 6.98 2.20 3.86
CA VAL A 382 6.98 1.33 2.69
C VAL A 382 7.61 -0.04 2.95
N LYS A 383 8.90 -0.07 3.30
CA LYS A 383 9.69 -1.30 3.48
C LYS A 383 10.28 -1.46 4.87
N GLY A 384 9.94 -0.58 5.81
CA GLY A 384 10.55 -0.58 7.14
C GLY A 384 10.42 -1.92 7.87
N SER A 385 9.20 -2.46 7.96
CA SER A 385 8.96 -3.76 8.59
C SER A 385 9.59 -4.92 7.80
N GLU A 386 9.51 -4.89 6.46
CA GLU A 386 10.14 -5.91 5.59
C GLU A 386 11.65 -6.01 5.83
N LEU A 387 12.33 -4.87 5.84
CA LEU A 387 13.77 -4.80 6.07
C LEU A 387 14.13 -5.29 7.47
N ALA A 388 13.33 -4.92 8.48
CA ALA A 388 13.53 -5.40 9.84
C ALA A 388 13.38 -6.92 9.92
N THR A 389 12.30 -7.49 9.38
CA THR A 389 12.07 -8.94 9.33
C THR A 389 13.22 -9.67 8.65
N TYR A 390 13.72 -9.16 7.52
CA TYR A 390 14.87 -9.75 6.83
C TYR A 390 16.17 -9.69 7.65
N ARG A 391 16.43 -8.59 8.37
CA ARG A 391 17.60 -8.50 9.25
C ARG A 391 17.46 -9.46 10.44
N MET A 392 16.26 -9.55 11.00
CA MET A 392 15.97 -10.37 12.18
C MET A 392 15.87 -11.86 11.87
N SER A 393 15.58 -12.26 10.63
CA SER A 393 15.66 -13.67 10.24
C SER A 393 17.06 -14.26 10.36
N LYS A 394 18.09 -13.42 10.52
CA LYS A 394 19.50 -13.80 10.70
C LYS A 394 19.98 -13.66 12.15
N ILE A 395 19.11 -13.24 13.07
CA ILE A 395 19.51 -13.04 14.48
C ILE A 395 19.76 -14.37 15.19
N GLY A 396 19.15 -15.47 14.73
CA GLY A 396 19.31 -16.80 15.32
C GLY A 396 20.77 -17.24 15.43
N ASP A 397 21.60 -16.95 14.43
CA ASP A 397 23.03 -17.25 14.48
C ASP A 397 23.74 -16.52 15.62
N THR A 398 23.35 -15.27 15.87
CA THR A 398 23.89 -14.47 16.99
C THR A 398 23.40 -14.99 18.33
N LEU A 399 22.12 -15.39 18.43
CA LEU A 399 21.55 -15.95 19.66
C LEU A 399 22.20 -17.29 20.02
N ASN A 400 22.38 -18.17 19.03
CA ASN A 400 23.06 -19.45 19.21
C ASN A 400 24.51 -19.25 19.71
N GLN A 401 25.23 -18.23 19.20
CA GLN A 401 26.57 -17.89 19.70
C GLN A 401 26.57 -17.39 21.15
N LEU A 402 25.48 -16.77 21.59
CA LEU A 402 25.26 -16.37 22.98
C LEU A 402 24.73 -17.50 23.88
N GLY A 403 24.50 -18.69 23.32
CA GLY A 403 23.90 -19.82 24.04
C GLY A 403 22.42 -19.60 24.38
N LEU A 404 21.70 -18.83 23.56
CA LEU A 404 20.30 -18.48 23.74
C LEU A 404 19.42 -19.09 22.65
N GLU A 405 18.20 -19.47 23.02
CA GLU A 405 17.20 -20.01 22.11
C GLU A 405 16.75 -18.94 21.10
N PRO A 406 16.74 -19.24 19.78
CA PRO A 406 16.26 -18.31 18.76
C PRO A 406 14.85 -17.78 19.00
N GLU A 407 14.00 -18.59 19.63
CA GLU A 407 12.63 -18.28 19.99
C GLU A 407 12.48 -17.12 20.99
N ARG A 408 13.57 -16.73 21.66
CA ARG A 408 13.61 -15.54 22.52
C ARG A 408 13.48 -14.23 21.74
N VAL A 409 13.56 -14.25 20.42
CA VAL A 409 13.36 -13.06 19.59
C VAL A 409 12.30 -13.35 18.53
N VAL A 410 11.19 -12.62 18.57
CA VAL A 410 10.08 -12.78 17.62
C VAL A 410 9.74 -11.46 16.94
N THR A 411 9.25 -11.54 15.71
CA THR A 411 8.72 -10.38 14.98
C THR A 411 7.28 -10.67 14.56
N HIS A 412 6.37 -9.74 14.86
CA HIS A 412 4.96 -9.84 14.50
C HIS A 412 4.50 -8.66 13.65
N GLU A 413 3.64 -8.97 12.68
CA GLU A 413 2.87 -7.96 11.96
C GLU A 413 1.60 -7.61 12.73
N VAL A 414 1.41 -6.32 12.96
CA VAL A 414 0.27 -5.75 13.68
C VAL A 414 -0.30 -4.62 12.82
N ALA A 415 -1.59 -4.71 12.48
CA ALA A 415 -2.34 -3.61 11.90
C ALA A 415 -2.86 -2.68 13.01
N ILE A 416 -3.11 -1.41 12.71
CA ILE A 416 -3.66 -0.45 13.69
C ILE A 416 -4.98 -0.91 14.33
N THR A 417 -5.75 -1.75 13.62
CA THR A 417 -7.04 -2.31 14.08
C THR A 417 -6.90 -3.62 14.86
N ASP A 418 -5.70 -4.16 15.06
CA ASP A 418 -5.46 -5.47 15.68
C ASP A 418 -5.50 -5.42 17.22
N SER A 419 -6.39 -4.64 17.83
CA SER A 419 -6.45 -4.41 19.28
C SER A 419 -6.66 -5.69 20.11
N VAL A 420 -7.49 -6.62 19.64
CA VAL A 420 -7.68 -7.94 20.29
C VAL A 420 -6.44 -8.80 20.10
N ARG A 421 -5.96 -8.87 18.86
CA ARG A 421 -4.88 -9.78 18.46
C ARG A 421 -3.56 -9.40 19.10
N VAL A 422 -3.27 -8.11 19.27
CA VAL A 422 -2.02 -7.66 19.89
C VAL A 422 -1.93 -8.10 21.35
N ALA A 423 -3.04 -8.06 22.10
CA ALA A 423 -3.10 -8.58 23.46
C ALA A 423 -2.84 -10.09 23.49
N GLN A 424 -3.48 -10.86 22.59
CA GLN A 424 -3.26 -12.30 22.47
C GLN A 424 -1.80 -12.64 22.12
N LEU A 425 -1.20 -11.93 21.16
CA LEU A 425 0.21 -12.12 20.77
C LEU A 425 1.16 -11.92 21.95
N ILE A 426 0.88 -10.93 22.80
CA ILE A 426 1.67 -10.69 24.01
C ILE A 426 1.56 -11.88 24.96
N ASP A 427 0.34 -12.32 25.25
CA ASP A 427 0.09 -13.41 26.20
C ASP A 427 0.71 -14.73 25.73
N ASP A 428 0.47 -15.09 24.46
CA ASP A 428 1.04 -16.29 23.84
C ASP A 428 2.57 -16.29 23.91
N TYR A 429 3.18 -15.13 23.66
CA TYR A 429 4.63 -15.01 23.70
C TYR A 429 5.18 -15.08 25.12
N VAL A 430 4.50 -14.49 26.11
CA VAL A 430 4.90 -14.60 27.51
C VAL A 430 4.82 -16.06 27.98
N VAL A 431 3.79 -16.80 27.59
CA VAL A 431 3.69 -18.25 27.85
C VAL A 431 4.88 -18.98 27.24
N LYS A 432 5.19 -18.70 25.98
CA LYS A 432 6.35 -19.31 25.30
C LYS A 432 7.68 -19.01 26.00
N ILE A 433 7.91 -17.77 26.44
CA ILE A 433 9.13 -17.41 27.20
C ILE A 433 9.18 -18.15 28.54
N PHE A 434 8.04 -18.35 29.19
CA PHE A 434 7.97 -19.13 30.42
C PHE A 434 8.35 -20.60 30.19
N GLU A 435 7.90 -21.21 29.08
CA GLU A 435 8.23 -22.58 28.70
C GLU A 435 9.73 -22.76 28.36
N ILE A 436 10.33 -21.77 27.70
CA ILE A 436 11.79 -21.77 27.43
C ILE A 436 12.59 -21.64 28.73
N GLY A 437 12.05 -20.90 29.71
CA GLY A 437 12.70 -20.63 30.98
C GLY A 437 13.47 -19.31 30.98
N MET A 438 13.83 -18.87 32.19
CA MET A 438 14.51 -17.60 32.41
C MET A 438 15.88 -17.57 31.73
N SER A 439 16.24 -16.41 31.19
CA SER A 439 17.52 -16.19 30.51
C SER A 439 18.68 -16.45 31.47
N PRO A 440 19.74 -17.15 31.04
CA PRO A 440 20.96 -17.33 31.84
C PRO A 440 21.68 -16.00 32.11
N MET A 441 21.36 -14.94 31.37
CA MET A 441 21.90 -13.59 31.56
C MET A 441 21.18 -12.80 32.66
N LYS A 442 20.10 -13.35 33.24
CA LYS A 442 19.31 -12.69 34.27
C LYS A 442 20.11 -12.63 35.59
N GLY A 443 20.31 -11.42 36.12
CA GLY A 443 21.06 -11.15 37.36
C GLY A 443 22.50 -10.65 37.17
N PHE A 444 22.97 -10.52 35.93
CA PHE A 444 24.30 -9.96 35.58
C PHE A 444 24.25 -8.52 35.05
N GLY A 445 23.08 -7.87 35.11
CA GLY A 445 22.79 -6.56 34.52
C GLY A 445 22.61 -5.46 35.55
#